data_AF-I1Q3B4-F1
#
_entry.id   AF-I1Q3B4-F1
#
_cell.length_a   1.000
_cell.length_b   1.000
_cell.length_c   1.000
_cell.angle_alpha   90.00
_cell.angle_beta   90.00
_cell.angle_gamma   90.00
#
_symmetry.space_group_name_H-M   'P 1'
#
loop_
_entity.id
_entity.type
_entity.pdbx_description
1 polymer ?
#
loop_
_entity_poly.entity_id
_entity_poly.type
_entity_poly.pdbx_seq_one_letter_code
_entity_poly.pdbx_strand_id
1 'polypeptide(L)' 'EDFKEISKDEYFAKNNEFATWSKEEKGKFFSDLSSESARDLFEKFVKTWNKGKLPSQYYEGITRGPRSAHRWNIKAS' A
#
# COMPACT_ATOMS: atom_id res chain seq x y z
N GLU A 1 4.25 -6.38 17.64
CA GLU A 1 4.17 -5.13 16.85
C GLU A 1 2.74 -4.59 16.90
N ASP A 2 2.53 -3.31 17.18
CA ASP A 2 1.22 -2.63 17.15
C ASP A 2 1.04 -1.98 15.77
N PHE A 3 0.35 -2.66 14.85
CA PHE A 3 -0.04 -2.03 13.59
C PHE A 3 -1.35 -1.31 13.80
N LYS A 4 -1.36 0.01 13.56
CA LYS A 4 -2.57 0.80 13.67
C LYS A 4 -3.51 0.44 12.54
N GLU A 5 -4.69 -0.08 12.88
CA GLU A 5 -5.75 -0.29 11.90
C GLU A 5 -6.09 1.03 11.21
N ILE A 6 -6.17 0.98 9.89
CA ILE A 6 -6.53 2.15 9.08
C ILE A 6 -7.98 2.02 8.64
N SER A 7 -8.56 3.16 8.25
CA SER A 7 -9.90 3.22 7.68
C SER A 7 -9.88 4.02 6.39
N LYS A 8 -11.00 4.05 5.67
CA LYS A 8 -11.17 4.80 4.41
C LYS A 8 -10.86 6.30 4.56
N ASP A 9 -10.96 6.83 5.77
CA ASP A 9 -10.59 8.21 6.12
C ASP A 9 -9.08 8.47 5.99
N GLU A 10 -8.26 7.45 6.24
CA GLU A 10 -6.79 7.53 6.14
C GLU A 10 -6.30 7.54 4.68
N TYR A 11 -7.20 7.71 3.71
CA TYR A 11 -6.89 7.71 2.28
C TYR A 11 -5.74 8.65 1.91
N PHE A 12 -5.76 9.88 2.44
CA PHE A 12 -4.72 10.87 2.17
C PHE A 12 -3.42 10.58 2.93
N ALA A 13 -3.52 10.17 4.20
CA ALA A 13 -2.37 9.83 5.03
C ALA A 13 -1.60 8.61 4.48
N LYS A 14 -2.35 7.63 3.95
CA LYS A 14 -1.83 6.36 3.41
C LYS A 14 -1.75 6.34 1.89
N ASN A 15 -1.83 7.49 1.22
CA ASN A 15 -1.77 7.58 -0.23
C ASN A 15 -0.45 7.02 -0.80
N ASN A 16 0.68 7.20 -0.10
CA ASN A 16 1.98 6.65 -0.52
C ASN A 16 2.01 5.12 -0.50
N GLU A 17 1.59 4.53 0.63
CA GLU A 17 1.41 3.09 0.80
C GLU A 17 0.42 2.54 -0.23
N PHE A 18 -0.74 3.17 -0.36
CA PHE A 18 -1.79 2.76 -1.29
C PHE A 18 -1.33 2.80 -2.75
N ALA A 19 -0.61 3.85 -3.16
CA ALA A 19 -0.09 3.96 -4.53
C ALA A 19 0.94 2.86 -4.84
N THR A 20 1.74 2.45 -3.85
CA THR A 20 2.71 1.36 -3.99
C THR A 20 1.97 0.02 -4.08
N TRP A 21 1.07 -0.26 -3.14
CA TRP A 21 0.27 -1.49 -3.13
C TRP A 21 -0.56 -1.63 -4.41
N SER A 22 -1.20 -0.56 -4.87
CA SER A 22 -2.02 -0.58 -6.09
C SER A 22 -1.17 -0.88 -7.34
N LYS A 23 0.05 -0.33 -7.40
CA LYS A 23 0.99 -0.64 -8.47
C LYS A 23 1.44 -2.11 -8.42
N GLU A 24 1.71 -2.66 -7.24
CA GLU A 24 2.14 -4.05 -7.09
C GLU A 24 1.01 -5.06 -7.36
N GLU A 25 -0.19 -4.82 -6.82
CA GLU A 25 -1.36 -5.72 -6.92
C GLU A 25 -2.01 -5.67 -8.31
N LYS A 26 -2.19 -4.47 -8.87
CA LYS A 26 -2.91 -4.27 -10.14
C LYS A 26 -2.01 -3.98 -11.33
N GLY A 27 -0.72 -3.68 -11.11
CA GLY A 27 0.14 -3.14 -12.17
C GLY A 27 -0.29 -1.77 -12.67
N LYS A 28 -1.27 -1.13 -12.01
CA LYS A 28 -1.87 0.13 -12.45
C LYS A 28 -1.31 1.30 -11.65
N PHE A 29 -1.01 2.38 -12.34
CA PHE A 29 -0.66 3.64 -11.70
C PHE A 29 -1.93 4.30 -11.17
N PHE A 30 -1.82 4.95 -10.02
CA PHE A 30 -2.91 5.76 -9.48
C PHE A 30 -3.43 6.80 -10.49
N SER A 31 -2.55 7.32 -11.36
CA SER A 31 -2.92 8.24 -12.46
C SER A 31 -3.88 7.65 -13.50
N ASP A 32 -3.97 6.31 -13.61
CA ASP A 32 -4.91 5.61 -14.49
C ASP A 32 -6.23 5.27 -13.77
N LEU A 33 -6.29 5.45 -12.44
CA LEU A 33 -7.46 5.10 -11.64
C LEU A 33 -8.38 6.30 -11.47
N SER A 34 -9.66 6.11 -11.80
CA SER A 34 -10.72 7.03 -11.41
C SER A 34 -10.94 7.00 -9.89
N SER A 35 -11.47 8.10 -9.35
CA SER A 35 -11.77 8.28 -7.92
C SER A 35 -12.57 7.11 -7.32
N GLU A 36 -13.57 6.60 -8.04
CA GLU A 36 -14.35 5.42 -7.62
C GLU A 36 -13.51 4.15 -7.55
N SER A 37 -12.69 3.88 -8.57
CA SER A 37 -11.82 2.71 -8.61
C SER A 37 -10.76 2.76 -7.52
N ALA A 38 -10.19 3.94 -7.28
CA ALA A 38 -9.24 4.16 -6.20
C ALA A 38 -9.90 3.89 -4.84
N ARG A 39 -11.16 4.30 -4.64
CA ARG A 39 -11.88 4.05 -3.39
C ARG A 39 -12.15 2.56 -3.17
N ASP A 40 -12.64 1.84 -4.18
CA ASP A 40 -12.86 0.38 -4.12
C ASP A 40 -11.56 -0.38 -3.81
N LEU A 41 -10.46 0.01 -4.47
CA LEU A 41 -9.14 -0.55 -4.20
C LEU A 41 -8.66 -0.21 -2.79
N PHE A 42 -8.91 1.01 -2.31
CA PHE A 42 -8.54 1.40 -0.96
C PHE A 42 -9.28 0.58 0.09
N GLU A 43 -10.55 0.22 -0.15
CA GLU A 43 -11.26 -0.70 0.75
C GLU A 43 -10.59 -2.08 0.84
N LYS A 44 -10.11 -2.59 -0.29
CA LYS A 44 -9.35 -3.85 -0.32
C LYS A 44 -8.03 -3.69 0.42
N PHE A 45 -7.33 -2.58 0.21
CA PHE A 45 -6.10 -2.25 0.92
C PHE A 45 -6.31 -2.21 2.45
N VAL A 46 -7.32 -1.48 2.94
CA VAL A 46 -7.68 -1.41 4.37
C VAL A 46 -7.96 -2.80 4.94
N LYS A 47 -8.74 -3.62 4.22
CA LYS A 47 -9.03 -5.00 4.65
C LYS A 47 -7.76 -5.85 4.73
N THR A 48 -6.84 -5.72 3.78
CA THR A 48 -5.56 -6.46 3.76
C THR A 48 -4.62 -5.96 4.86
N TRP A 49 -4.59 -4.64 5.10
CA TRP A 49 -3.82 -3.99 6.15
C TRP A 49 -4.26 -4.47 7.53
N ASN A 50 -5.55 -4.37 7.85
CA ASN A 50 -6.08 -4.76 9.16
C ASN A 50 -5.97 -6.28 9.38
N LYS A 51 -5.89 -7.06 8.29
CA LYS A 51 -5.61 -8.51 8.36
C LYS A 51 -4.15 -8.86 8.61
N GLY A 52 -3.23 -7.90 8.65
CA GLY A 52 -1.80 -8.18 8.77
C GLY A 52 -1.21 -8.87 7.53
N LYS A 53 -1.87 -8.77 6.36
CA LYS A 53 -1.45 -9.44 5.13
C LYS A 53 -0.47 -8.61 4.29
N LEU A 54 -0.18 -7.39 4.71
CA LEU A 54 0.81 -6.55 4.06
C LEU A 54 2.21 -6.81 4.65
N PRO A 55 3.27 -6.56 3.89
CA PRO A 55 4.63 -6.56 4.42
C PRO A 55 4.85 -5.49 5.49
N SER A 56 5.82 -5.70 6.41
CA SER A 56 6.17 -4.76 7.49
C SER A 56 6.40 -3.32 6.98
N GLN A 57 7.00 -3.18 5.79
CA GLN A 57 7.31 -1.89 5.15
C GLN A 57 6.10 -0.95 5.03
N TYR A 58 4.90 -1.53 4.89
CA TYR A 58 3.67 -0.75 4.77
C TYR A 58 3.34 -0.10 6.11
N TYR A 59 3.53 -0.83 7.21
CA TYR A 59 3.29 -0.35 8.57
C TYR A 59 4.38 0.62 9.05
N GLU A 60 5.62 0.43 8.60
CA GLU A 60 6.77 1.30 8.92
C GLU A 60 6.73 2.65 8.18
N GLY A 61 5.95 2.74 7.09
CA GLY A 61 5.76 3.95 6.29
C GLY A 61 6.65 4.00 5.05
N ILE A 62 6.05 4.13 3.87
CA ILE A 62 6.78 4.14 2.60
C ILE A 62 7.21 5.57 2.29
N THR A 63 8.41 5.94 2.72
CA THR A 63 9.03 7.21 2.30
C THR A 63 9.44 7.08 0.83
N ARG A 64 8.83 7.88 -0.06
CA ARG A 64 9.26 7.95 -1.47
C ARG A 64 10.62 8.67 -1.56
N GLY A 65 11.70 7.94 -1.28
CA GLY A 65 13.07 8.29 -1.66
C GLY A 65 13.34 7.96 -3.15
N PRO A 66 14.37 8.57 -3.78
CA PRO A 66 14.52 8.57 -5.23
C PRO A 66 14.67 7.15 -5.82
N ARG A 67 13.80 6.87 -6.79
CA ARG A 67 13.71 5.72 -7.72
C ARG A 67 14.40 4.42 -7.28
N SER A 68 13.54 3.51 -6.81
CA SER A 68 13.55 2.09 -7.15
C SER A 68 14.82 1.29 -6.81
N ALA A 69 14.84 0.69 -5.62
CA ALA A 69 15.45 -0.61 -5.43
C ALA A 69 14.32 -1.62 -5.22
N HIS A 70 13.76 -2.12 -6.32
CA HIS A 70 12.95 -3.33 -6.33
C HIS A 70 13.84 -4.49 -5.82
N ARG A 71 13.93 -4.66 -4.50
CA ARG A 71 14.48 -5.85 -3.84
C ARG A 71 13.34 -6.82 -3.56
N TRP A 72 12.68 -7.30 -4.61
CA TRP A 72 11.75 -8.42 -4.49
C TRP A 72 12.54 -9.73 -4.54
N ASN A 73 13.48 -10.00 -3.62
CA ASN A 73 13.95 -11.38 -3.54
C ASN A 73 14.58 -11.80 -2.20
N ILE A 74 14.25 -13.04 -1.83
CA ILE A 74 14.98 -14.04 -1.05
C ILE A 74 14.93 -13.96 0.49
N LYS A 75 14.29 -15.00 1.05
CA LYS A 75 14.56 -15.63 2.34
C LYS A 75 16.01 -15.45 2.80
N ALA A 76 16.23 -14.63 3.84
CA ALA A 76 17.47 -14.68 4.59
C ALA A 76 17.54 -16.04 5.31
N SER A 77 18.51 -16.87 4.92
CA SER A 77 18.94 -18.07 5.67
C SER A 77 20.42 -17.89 5.99
#